data_AF-A0A7S0FCE5-F1
#
_entry.id   AF-A0A7S0FCE5-F1
#
_cell.length_a   1.000
_cell.length_b   1.000
_cell.length_c   1.000
_cell.angle_alpha   90.00
_cell.angle_beta   90.00
_cell.angle_gamma   90.00
#
_symmetry.space_group_name_H-M   'P 1'
#
loop_
_entity.id
_entity.type
_entity.pdbx_description
1 polymer ?
#
loop_
_entity_poly.entity_id
_entity_poly.type
_entity_poly.pdbx_seq_one_letter_code
_entity_poly.pdbx_strand_id
1 'polypeptide(L)'
;FGPRCAGRWQAWGSMPPCRRVQRADEEEVRRRWAALTAEQRRQAMLFDDAGLVRCIREAVQTLYRNQVFMAKLGMRAGGAAEPDLLVDSSFMKEVFDLPWRLEKSDAMPDALLMDPDEQPSLMTLRVGMLEGDSLFARCRGALPDFLAPRTGRAPLPRARWKQLWAAAPSSVA
;
A
#
# COMPACT_ATOMS: atom_id res chain seq x y z
N PHE A 1 42.37 43.48 10.68
CA PHE A 1 42.79 42.07 10.89
C PHE A 1 41.54 41.24 11.13
N GLY A 2 41.29 40.26 10.26
CA GLY A 2 40.09 39.42 10.26
C GLY A 2 39.74 39.03 8.82
N PRO A 3 40.25 37.90 8.30
CA PRO A 3 40.01 37.54 6.91
C PRO A 3 38.58 37.04 6.72
N ARG A 4 37.93 37.53 5.67
CA ARG A 4 36.63 37.06 5.20
C ARG A 4 36.77 35.61 4.70
N CYS A 5 35.99 34.71 5.27
CA CYS A 5 35.82 33.35 4.77
C CYS A 5 35.16 33.37 3.39
N ALA A 6 35.97 33.35 2.33
CA ALA A 6 35.51 32.98 0.99
C ALA A 6 35.33 31.46 0.96
N GLY A 7 34.11 31.02 1.30
CA GLY A 7 33.67 29.63 1.15
C GLY A 7 33.66 29.24 -0.34
N ARG A 8 34.75 28.61 -0.75
CA ARG A 8 34.94 27.95 -2.04
C ARG A 8 33.90 26.84 -2.19
N TRP A 9 32.89 27.07 -3.03
CA TRP A 9 32.00 26.01 -3.51
C TRP A 9 32.85 25.01 -4.30
N GLN A 10 33.28 23.94 -3.63
CA GLN A 10 33.94 22.83 -4.28
C GLN A 10 32.96 22.23 -5.28
N ALA A 11 33.46 22.08 -6.51
CA ALA A 11 32.78 21.45 -7.62
C ALA A 11 32.12 20.16 -7.15
N TRP A 12 30.81 20.07 -7.41
CA TRP A 12 30.10 18.81 -7.35
C TRP A 12 30.80 17.88 -8.32
N GLY A 13 31.62 16.97 -7.78
CA GLY A 13 32.26 15.92 -8.55
C GLY A 13 31.20 15.25 -9.41
N SER A 14 31.52 15.07 -10.70
CA SER A 14 30.65 14.42 -11.68
C SER A 14 29.97 13.21 -11.04
N MET A 15 28.67 13.35 -10.75
CA MET A 15 27.88 12.20 -10.37
C MET A 15 28.00 11.20 -11.52
N PRO A 16 28.36 9.93 -11.25
CA PRO A 16 28.39 8.91 -12.29
C PRO A 16 27.02 8.92 -12.99
N PRO A 17 26.99 8.85 -14.33
CA PRO A 17 25.74 8.90 -15.08
C PRO A 17 24.83 7.84 -14.50
N CYS A 18 23.69 8.28 -13.95
CA CYS A 18 22.67 7.41 -13.40
C CYS A 18 22.41 6.32 -14.43
N ARG A 19 22.82 5.08 -14.13
CA ARG A 19 22.56 3.92 -14.97
C ARG A 19 21.07 3.97 -15.29
N ARG A 20 20.73 4.09 -16.58
CA ARG A 20 19.33 4.05 -17.01
C ARG A 20 18.80 2.71 -16.53
N VAL A 21 17.93 2.73 -15.53
CA VAL A 21 17.25 1.55 -15.03
C VAL A 21 16.40 1.05 -16.20
N GLN A 22 16.85 -0.01 -16.86
CA GLN A 22 16.02 -0.71 -17.83
C GLN A 22 14.81 -1.24 -17.09
N ARG A 23 13.63 -0.77 -17.50
CA ARG A 23 12.37 -1.33 -17.01
C ARG A 23 12.24 -2.71 -17.62
N ALA A 24 12.03 -3.72 -16.77
CA ALA A 24 11.63 -5.04 -17.23
C ALA A 24 10.31 -4.90 -17.99
N ASP A 25 10.20 -5.57 -19.13
CA ASP A 25 8.93 -5.67 -19.83
C ASP A 25 7.96 -6.58 -19.05
N GLU A 26 6.68 -6.51 -19.42
CA GLU A 26 5.64 -7.25 -18.73
C GLU A 26 5.83 -8.78 -18.84
N GLU A 27 6.27 -9.26 -20.00
CA GLU A 27 6.49 -10.70 -20.25
C GLU A 27 7.64 -11.24 -19.40
N GLU A 28 8.71 -10.46 -19.25
CA GLU A 28 9.85 -10.75 -18.41
C GLU A 28 9.44 -10.77 -16.94
N VAL A 29 8.63 -9.81 -16.48
CA VAL A 29 8.10 -9.82 -15.11
C VAL A 29 7.27 -11.08 -14.85
N ARG A 30 6.35 -11.45 -15.77
CA ARG A 30 5.58 -12.70 -15.65
C ARG A 30 6.46 -13.94 -15.65
N ARG A 31 7.42 -14.02 -16.58
CA ARG A 31 8.34 -15.16 -16.69
C ARG A 31 9.16 -15.34 -15.42
N ARG A 32 9.70 -14.24 -14.89
CA ARG A 32 10.44 -14.25 -13.62
C ARG A 32 9.54 -14.66 -12.46
N TRP A 33 8.33 -14.11 -12.38
CA TRP A 33 7.35 -14.47 -11.35
C TRP A 33 6.97 -15.96 -11.39
N ALA A 34 6.71 -16.49 -12.58
CA ALA A 34 6.39 -17.90 -12.80
C ALA A 34 7.55 -18.82 -12.39
N ALA A 35 8.80 -18.40 -12.58
CA ALA A 35 9.99 -19.14 -12.17
C ALA A 35 10.25 -19.13 -10.65
N LEU A 36 9.60 -18.23 -9.89
CA LEU A 36 9.73 -18.21 -8.42
C LEU A 36 8.95 -19.36 -7.78
N THR A 37 9.53 -19.91 -6.71
CA THR A 37 8.82 -20.83 -5.81
C THR A 37 7.76 -20.09 -4.99
N ALA A 38 6.81 -20.82 -4.40
CA ALA A 38 5.79 -20.22 -3.53
C ALA A 38 6.39 -19.40 -2.37
N GLU A 39 7.44 -19.91 -1.73
CA GLU A 39 8.14 -19.19 -0.67
C GLU A 39 8.83 -17.92 -1.18
N GLN A 40 9.48 -17.98 -2.34
CA GLN A 40 10.09 -16.80 -2.94
C GLN A 40 9.06 -15.73 -3.31
N ARG A 41 7.89 -16.13 -3.82
CA ARG A 41 6.78 -15.20 -4.08
C ARG A 41 6.25 -14.56 -2.80
N ARG A 42 6.15 -15.34 -1.72
CA ARG A 42 5.77 -14.83 -0.40
C ARG A 42 6.77 -13.80 0.12
N GLN A 43 8.07 -14.10 0.04
CA GLN A 43 9.13 -13.17 0.43
C GLN A 43 9.15 -11.92 -0.44
N ALA A 44 8.92 -12.04 -1.75
CA ALA A 44 8.84 -10.89 -2.66
C ALA A 44 7.65 -9.96 -2.36
N MET A 45 6.58 -10.49 -1.77
CA MET A 45 5.38 -9.75 -1.39
C MET A 45 5.27 -9.53 0.12
N LEU A 46 6.37 -9.70 0.85
CA LEU A 46 6.45 -9.40 2.27
C LEU A 46 6.78 -7.92 2.45
N PHE A 47 5.92 -7.22 3.18
CA PHE A 47 6.10 -5.82 3.56
C PHE A 47 6.56 -5.78 5.02
N ASP A 48 7.84 -5.46 5.24
CA ASP A 48 8.48 -5.36 6.57
C ASP A 48 8.73 -3.89 7.00
N ASP A 49 7.89 -2.97 6.51
CA ASP A 49 7.92 -1.57 6.95
C ASP A 49 6.78 -1.36 7.96
N ALA A 50 7.12 -1.42 9.24
CA ALA A 50 6.16 -1.24 10.33
C ALA A 50 5.39 0.08 10.25
N GLY A 51 6.02 1.14 9.73
CA GLY A 51 5.37 2.43 9.52
C GLY A 51 4.31 2.36 8.43
N LEU A 52 4.64 1.74 7.29
CA LEU A 52 3.69 1.50 6.21
C LEU A 52 2.55 0.59 6.65
N VAL A 53 2.85 -0.52 7.33
CA VAL A 53 1.84 -1.48 7.83
C VAL A 53 0.87 -0.78 8.79
N ARG A 54 1.38 0.07 9.69
CA ARG A 54 0.55 0.90 10.56
C ARG A 54 -0.34 1.85 9.75
N CYS A 55 0.22 2.57 8.78
CA CYS A 55 -0.55 3.52 7.97
C CYS A 55 -1.67 2.83 7.17
N ILE A 56 -1.38 1.66 6.58
CA ILE A 56 -2.38 0.86 5.85
C ILE A 56 -3.51 0.45 6.81
N ARG A 57 -3.16 -0.03 8.00
CA ARG A 57 -4.14 -0.40 9.02
C ARG A 57 -5.03 0.77 9.41
N GLU A 58 -4.44 1.91 9.77
CA GLU A 58 -5.18 3.11 10.18
C GLU A 58 -6.13 3.59 9.08
N ALA A 59 -5.68 3.54 7.82
CA ALA A 59 -6.52 3.87 6.67
C ALA A 59 -7.69 2.90 6.51
N VAL A 60 -7.44 1.58 6.62
CA VAL A 60 -8.50 0.54 6.54
C VAL A 60 -9.50 0.69 7.69
N GLN A 61 -9.02 0.91 8.91
CA GLN A 61 -9.86 1.10 10.09
C GLN A 61 -10.74 2.36 9.95
N THR A 62 -10.18 3.45 9.43
CA THR A 62 -10.89 4.70 9.18
C THR A 62 -11.97 4.50 8.11
N LEU A 63 -11.63 3.82 7.02
CA LEU A 63 -12.57 3.49 5.96
C LEU A 63 -13.75 2.66 6.48
N TYR A 64 -13.47 1.67 7.33
CA TYR A 64 -14.51 0.86 7.96
C TYR A 64 -15.41 1.68 8.90
N ARG A 65 -14.83 2.51 9.78
CA ARG A 65 -15.61 3.41 10.65
C ARG A 65 -16.52 4.34 9.85
N ASN A 66 -16.01 4.91 8.77
CA ASN A 66 -16.79 5.78 7.89
C ASN A 66 -17.96 5.04 7.23
N GLN A 67 -17.76 3.78 6.82
CA GLN A 67 -18.82 2.97 6.23
C GLN A 67 -19.90 2.61 7.24
N VAL A 68 -19.53 2.17 8.45
CA VAL A 68 -20.49 1.91 9.55
C VAL A 68 -21.30 3.18 9.85
N PHE A 69 -20.64 4.33 9.88
CA PHE A 69 -21.31 5.61 10.07
C PHE A 69 -22.28 5.95 8.93
N MET A 70 -21.88 5.80 7.67
CA MET A 70 -22.76 6.01 6.51
C MET A 70 -23.96 5.06 6.51
N ALA A 71 -23.75 3.79 6.87
CA ALA A 71 -24.82 2.80 6.99
C ALA A 71 -25.85 3.20 8.05
N LYS A 72 -25.40 3.70 9.21
CA LYS A 72 -26.28 4.24 10.27
C LYS A 72 -27.09 5.46 9.82
N LEU A 73 -26.57 6.24 8.88
CA LEU A 73 -27.29 7.37 8.27
C LEU A 73 -28.23 6.96 7.12
N GLY A 74 -28.36 5.65 6.84
CA GLY A 74 -29.17 5.15 5.72
C GLY A 74 -28.57 5.41 4.34
N MET A 75 -27.34 5.92 4.26
CA MET A 75 -26.61 6.12 3.01
C MET A 75 -25.94 4.80 2.61
N ARG A 76 -26.73 3.90 2.00
CA ARG A 76 -26.24 2.61 1.50
C ARG A 76 -25.58 2.79 0.13
N ALA A 77 -24.33 2.35 0.02
CA ALA A 77 -23.64 2.23 -1.26
C ALA A 77 -24.14 0.97 -1.99
N GLY A 78 -25.26 1.08 -2.71
CA GLY A 78 -25.83 0.00 -3.51
C GLY A 78 -27.04 -0.69 -2.86
N GLY A 79 -28.14 -0.82 -3.62
CA GLY A 79 -29.47 -1.21 -3.14
C GLY A 79 -29.68 -2.68 -2.74
N ALA A 80 -28.66 -3.39 -2.28
CA ALA A 80 -28.79 -4.77 -1.78
C ALA A 80 -28.64 -4.83 -0.25
N ALA A 81 -29.28 -5.81 0.37
CA ALA A 81 -29.25 -6.03 1.82
C ALA A 81 -27.80 -6.14 2.33
N GLU A 82 -27.47 -5.27 3.30
CA GLU A 82 -26.28 -5.28 4.17
C GLU A 82 -25.02 -5.95 3.60
N PRO A 83 -24.20 -5.26 2.80
CA PRO A 83 -22.84 -5.69 2.57
C PRO A 83 -21.95 -5.18 3.71
N ASP A 84 -21.52 -6.09 4.59
CA ASP A 84 -20.48 -5.84 5.59
C ASP A 84 -19.14 -5.81 4.86
N LEU A 85 -18.62 -4.67 4.44
CA LEU A 85 -17.43 -4.58 3.57
C LEU A 85 -16.14 -5.23 4.12
N LEU A 86 -16.04 -5.61 5.39
CA LEU A 86 -14.96 -6.51 5.79
C LEU A 86 -15.26 -7.96 5.45
N VAL A 87 -16.52 -8.40 5.49
CA VAL A 87 -17.01 -9.71 5.05
C VAL A 87 -17.26 -9.78 3.54
N ASP A 88 -17.76 -8.70 2.92
CA ASP A 88 -18.19 -8.55 1.54
C ASP A 88 -17.23 -7.76 0.65
N SER A 89 -16.33 -6.91 1.20
CA SER A 89 -15.10 -6.54 0.45
C SER A 89 -14.15 -7.72 0.58
N SER A 90 -14.52 -8.73 -0.18
CA SER A 90 -13.74 -9.94 -0.40
C SER A 90 -12.32 -9.56 -0.78
N PHE A 91 -12.09 -8.41 -1.43
CA PHE A 91 -10.77 -7.91 -1.75
C PHE A 91 -9.80 -7.85 -0.55
N MET A 92 -10.11 -7.18 0.56
CA MET A 92 -9.11 -7.04 1.64
C MET A 92 -8.85 -8.36 2.36
N LYS A 93 -9.88 -9.18 2.59
CA LYS A 93 -9.74 -10.51 3.20
C LYS A 93 -9.16 -11.55 2.25
N GLU A 94 -9.41 -11.47 0.95
CA GLU A 94 -8.87 -12.40 -0.04
C GLU A 94 -7.42 -12.06 -0.40
N VAL A 95 -7.09 -10.77 -0.46
CA VAL A 95 -5.81 -10.29 -0.96
C VAL A 95 -4.74 -10.36 0.10
N PHE A 96 -5.00 -9.77 1.26
CA PHE A 96 -4.01 -9.66 2.32
C PHE A 96 -4.18 -10.79 3.34
N ASP A 97 -3.04 -11.37 3.73
CA ASP A 97 -2.96 -12.14 4.95
C ASP A 97 -2.67 -11.14 6.07
N LEU A 98 -3.73 -10.74 6.76
CA LEU A 98 -3.70 -9.77 7.85
C LEU A 98 -3.81 -10.56 9.15
N PRO A 99 -2.72 -10.76 9.91
CA PRO A 99 -2.78 -11.41 11.22
C PRO A 99 -3.43 -10.50 12.29
N TRP A 100 -4.26 -9.54 11.86
CA TRP A 100 -4.87 -8.55 12.74
C TRP A 100 -6.01 -9.20 13.51
N ARG A 101 -5.94 -9.12 14.85
CA ARG A 101 -7.06 -9.49 15.69
C ARG A 101 -8.16 -8.44 15.52
N LEU A 102 -9.36 -8.92 15.23
CA LEU A 102 -10.57 -8.10 15.15
C LEU A 102 -11.37 -8.32 16.43
N GLU A 103 -11.61 -7.24 17.15
CA GLU A 103 -12.44 -7.23 18.35
C GLU A 103 -13.71 -6.42 18.10
N LYS A 104 -14.79 -6.74 18.81
CA LYS A 104 -16.01 -5.94 18.77
C LYS A 104 -15.81 -4.68 19.61
N SER A 105 -16.25 -3.53 19.11
CA SER A 105 -16.23 -2.30 19.88
C SER A 105 -17.36 -2.28 20.91
N ASP A 106 -17.04 -2.04 22.18
CA ASP A 106 -18.05 -1.80 23.22
C ASP A 106 -18.88 -0.53 22.94
N ALA A 107 -18.25 0.50 22.36
CA ALA A 107 -18.91 1.75 22.00
C ALA A 107 -19.78 1.62 20.74
N MET A 108 -19.48 0.64 19.88
CA MET A 108 -20.17 0.40 18.62
C MET A 108 -20.31 -1.11 18.41
N PRO A 109 -21.37 -1.74 18.92
CA PRO A 109 -21.52 -3.21 18.93
C PRO A 109 -21.41 -3.85 17.53
N ASP A 110 -21.79 -3.08 16.50
CA ASP A 110 -21.78 -3.48 15.09
C ASP A 110 -20.44 -3.23 14.39
N ALA A 111 -19.48 -2.59 15.05
CA ALA A 111 -18.18 -2.28 14.49
C ALA A 111 -17.10 -3.24 15.00
N LEU A 112 -16.38 -3.84 14.05
CA LEU A 112 -15.11 -4.52 14.31
C LEU A 112 -13.96 -3.48 14.34
N LEU A 113 -13.19 -3.50 15.43
CA LEU A 113 -11.98 -2.72 15.60
C LEU A 113 -10.78 -3.65 15.55
N MET A 114 -9.71 -3.19 14.91
CA MET A 114 -8.41 -3.84 14.96
C MET A 114 -7.73 -3.47 16.27
N ASP A 115 -7.22 -4.47 16.99
CA ASP A 115 -6.48 -4.26 18.24
C ASP A 115 -5.18 -3.45 17.96
N PRO A 116 -5.00 -2.29 18.63
CA PRO A 116 -3.77 -1.51 18.52
C PRO A 116 -2.58 -2.10 19.29
N ASP A 117 -2.71 -3.09 20.16
CA ASP A 117 -1.57 -3.59 20.94
C ASP A 117 -1.00 -4.90 20.37
N GLU A 118 -1.83 -5.73 19.75
CA GLU A 118 -1.39 -6.97 19.10
C GLU A 118 -1.13 -6.78 17.59
N GLN A 119 -0.04 -6.08 17.27
CA GLN A 119 0.29 -5.71 15.90
C GLN A 119 1.42 -6.56 15.30
N PRO A 120 1.18 -7.27 14.18
CA PRO A 120 2.27 -7.79 13.38
C PRO A 120 3.00 -6.64 12.68
N SER A 121 4.34 -6.64 12.75
CA SER A 121 5.20 -5.66 12.04
C SER A 121 5.29 -5.92 10.53
N LEU A 122 4.77 -7.07 10.09
CA LEU A 122 4.83 -7.54 8.72
C LEU A 122 3.44 -7.76 8.14
N MET A 123 3.32 -7.53 6.83
CA MET A 123 2.11 -7.83 6.06
C MET A 123 2.50 -8.63 4.82
N THR A 124 1.67 -9.61 4.43
CA THR A 124 1.88 -10.38 3.20
C THR A 124 0.56 -10.61 2.47
N LEU A 125 0.64 -11.15 1.26
CA LEU A 125 -0.54 -11.59 0.53
C LEU A 125 -0.88 -13.04 0.86
N ARG A 126 -2.17 -13.40 0.73
CA ARG A 126 -2.59 -14.79 0.89
C ARG A 126 -1.93 -15.70 -0.15
N VAL A 127 -1.69 -16.95 0.23
CA VAL A 127 -1.04 -17.95 -0.66
C VAL A 127 -1.80 -18.08 -1.99
N GLY A 128 -3.13 -18.18 -1.97
CA GLY A 128 -3.93 -18.28 -3.20
C GLY A 128 -3.82 -17.07 -4.14
N MET A 129 -3.41 -15.91 -3.62
CA MET A 129 -3.13 -14.71 -4.44
C MET A 129 -1.74 -14.73 -5.06
N LEU A 130 -0.79 -15.43 -4.43
CA LEU A 130 0.58 -15.60 -4.91
C LEU A 130 0.68 -16.72 -5.96
N GLU A 131 -0.38 -17.50 -6.11
CA GLU A 131 -0.48 -18.58 -7.08
C GLU A 131 -0.96 -18.08 -8.45
N GLY A 132 -0.21 -18.48 -9.48
CA GLY A 132 -0.51 -18.19 -10.88
C GLY A 132 -0.40 -16.71 -11.26
N ASP A 133 -1.14 -16.34 -12.31
CA ASP A 133 -1.18 -14.98 -12.87
C ASP A 133 -2.34 -14.13 -12.33
N SER A 134 -3.10 -14.67 -11.36
CA SER A 134 -4.26 -14.03 -10.75
C SER A 134 -3.90 -12.66 -10.15
N LEU A 135 -2.70 -12.54 -9.56
CA LEU A 135 -2.15 -11.30 -9.03
C LEU A 135 -2.12 -10.19 -10.10
N PHE A 136 -1.58 -10.48 -11.29
CA PHE A 136 -1.46 -9.47 -12.35
C PHE A 136 -2.83 -9.02 -12.87
N ALA A 137 -3.77 -9.95 -13.02
CA ALA A 137 -5.12 -9.64 -13.44
C ALA A 137 -5.84 -8.76 -12.42
N ARG A 138 -5.74 -9.09 -11.12
CA ARG A 138 -6.32 -8.30 -10.03
C ARG A 138 -5.67 -6.92 -9.92
N CYS A 139 -4.35 -6.84 -9.99
CA CYS A 139 -3.62 -5.57 -10.00
C CYS A 139 -4.04 -4.67 -11.16
N ARG A 140 -4.32 -5.21 -12.35
CA ARG A 140 -4.85 -4.43 -13.48
C ARG A 140 -6.26 -3.91 -13.26
N GLY A 141 -7.10 -4.69 -12.58
CA GLY A 141 -8.44 -4.24 -12.21
C GLY A 141 -8.39 -2.98 -11.34
N ALA A 142 -7.41 -2.88 -10.43
CA ALA A 142 -7.22 -1.72 -9.58
C ALA A 142 -6.34 -0.61 -10.22
N LEU A 143 -5.35 -1.01 -11.03
CA LEU A 143 -4.36 -0.15 -11.67
C LEU A 143 -4.27 -0.53 -13.15
N PRO A 144 -5.08 0.07 -14.04
CA PRO A 144 -5.17 -0.33 -15.45
C PRO A 144 -3.84 -0.28 -16.22
N ASP A 145 -2.90 0.53 -15.75
CA ASP A 145 -1.58 0.74 -16.30
C ASP A 145 -0.50 -0.09 -15.59
N PHE A 146 -0.88 -1.04 -14.74
CA PHE A 146 0.04 -1.93 -14.05
C PHE A 146 0.91 -2.71 -15.05
N LEU A 147 2.24 -2.52 -14.93
CA LEU A 147 3.27 -3.03 -15.86
C LEU A 147 3.20 -2.50 -17.30
N ALA A 148 2.34 -1.53 -17.59
CA ALA A 148 2.29 -0.95 -18.93
C ALA A 148 3.62 -0.26 -19.27
N PRO A 149 4.14 -0.40 -20.52
CA PRO A 149 5.44 0.15 -20.91
C PRO A 149 5.54 1.66 -20.70
N ARG A 150 4.40 2.36 -20.83
CA ARG A 150 4.29 3.81 -20.73
C ARG A 150 3.05 4.18 -19.93
N THR A 151 3.20 4.22 -18.62
CA THR A 151 2.14 4.69 -17.72
C THR A 151 1.98 6.22 -17.75
N GLY A 152 2.93 6.97 -18.30
CA GLY A 152 3.01 8.43 -18.18
C GLY A 152 3.20 8.90 -16.72
N ARG A 153 3.18 7.99 -15.75
CA ARG A 153 3.32 8.30 -14.32
C ARG A 153 4.76 8.69 -14.04
N ALA A 154 4.94 9.94 -13.66
CA ALA A 154 6.17 10.37 -13.03
C ALA A 154 6.24 9.72 -11.63
N PRO A 155 7.36 9.09 -11.25
CA PRO A 155 7.54 8.66 -9.88
C PRO A 155 7.39 9.90 -8.99
N LEU A 156 6.44 9.84 -8.06
CA LEU A 156 6.24 10.90 -7.09
C LEU A 156 7.57 11.13 -6.34
N PRO A 157 8.03 12.39 -6.15
CA PRO A 157 9.25 12.66 -5.43
C PRO A 157 9.23 12.00 -4.05
N ARG A 158 10.35 11.43 -3.60
CA ARG A 158 10.44 10.76 -2.27
C ARG A 158 9.93 11.63 -1.12
N ALA A 159 10.15 12.95 -1.19
CA ALA A 159 9.62 13.91 -0.22
C ALA A 159 8.09 13.93 -0.18
N ARG A 160 7.43 13.81 -1.34
CA ARG A 160 5.97 13.76 -1.46
C ARG A 160 5.37 12.45 -1.00
N TRP A 161 6.07 11.32 -1.09
CA TRP A 161 5.57 10.05 -0.54
C TRP A 161 5.33 10.18 0.96
N LYS A 162 6.29 10.73 1.70
CA LYS A 162 6.13 10.94 3.15
C LYS A 162 4.96 11.86 3.50
N GLN A 163 4.65 12.84 2.64
CA GLN A 163 3.50 13.74 2.81
C GLN A 163 2.17 13.04 2.51
N LEU A 164 2.10 12.18 1.49
CA LEU A 164 0.88 11.41 1.17
C LEU A 164 0.51 10.42 2.28
N TRP A 165 1.52 9.92 3.00
CA TRP A 165 1.35 9.00 4.13
C TRP A 165 1.36 9.72 5.49
N ALA A 166 1.36 11.06 5.51
CA ALA A 166 1.23 11.80 6.75
C ALA A 166 -0.21 11.65 7.29
N ALA A 167 -0.35 11.45 8.60
CA ALA A 167 -1.63 11.19 9.27
C ALA A 167 -2.68 12.32 9.08
N ALA A 168 -2.24 13.51 8.67
CA ALA A 168 -3.11 14.58 8.22
C ALA A 168 -2.54 15.19 6.93
N PRO A 169 -3.38 15.50 5.93
CA PRO A 169 -2.95 16.27 4.77
C PRO A 169 -2.49 17.65 5.24
N SER A 170 -1.17 17.91 5.22
CA SER A 170 -0.65 19.23 5.54
C SER A 170 -0.83 20.14 4.31
N SER A 171 -1.92 20.91 4.26
CA SER A 171 -1.96 22.07 3.37
C SER A 171 -1.12 23.18 4.00
N VAL A 172 0.19 23.13 3.81
CA VAL A 172 1.04 24.31 4.00
C VAL A 172 1.74 24.53 2.68
N ALA A 173 1.11 25.35 1.85
CA ALA A 173 1.74 26.09 0.78
C ALA A 173 1.71 27.55 1.19
#